data_AF-A0A4D7C2T5-F1
#
_entry.id   AF-A0A4D7C2T5-F1
#
_cell.length_a   1.000
_cell.length_b   1.000
_cell.length_c   1.000
_cell.angle_alpha   90.00
_cell.angle_beta   90.00
_cell.angle_gamma   90.00
#
_symmetry.space_group_name_H-M   'P 1'
#
loop_
_entity.id
_entity.type
_entity.pdbx_description
1 polymer ?
#
loop_
_entity_poly.entity_id
_entity_poly.type
_entity_poly.pdbx_seq_one_letter_code
_entity_poly.pdbx_strand_id
1 'polypeptide(L)'
;MGATLITALLGALLNGLHRFAAAAAMPVLLNLVLLAALALAPSEQTALVRWQAGAMALGGVVQALVLALACHRHGLRLMPPGRAGMAMLRAVGRALPPAVLSIGLYQLLQFLGGLIAARAGPGAVAALHFADRFVQLPLGVLGIGVGAALTQTLAAEAAAGVPTRRPSRRRSRRLWPSPCRQARHWR
;
A
#
# COMPACT_ATOMS: atom_id res chain seq x y z
N MET A 1 -15.17 9.81 5.91
CA MET A 1 -13.86 9.33 6.44
C MET A 1 -13.96 8.14 7.40
N GLY A 2 -15.06 7.94 8.14
CA GLY A 2 -15.18 6.78 9.05
C GLY A 2 -15.19 5.40 8.35
N ALA A 3 -15.92 5.27 7.24
CA ALA A 3 -16.07 3.97 6.55
C ALA A 3 -14.74 3.40 6.00
N THR A 4 -13.82 4.27 5.57
CA THR A 4 -12.49 3.85 5.07
C THR A 4 -11.57 3.36 6.18
N LEU A 5 -11.71 3.87 7.41
CA LEU A 5 -10.99 3.35 8.58
C LEU A 5 -11.43 1.92 8.90
N ILE A 6 -12.74 1.67 8.85
CA ILE A 6 -13.30 0.32 9.02
C ILE A 6 -12.77 -0.60 7.91
N THR A 7 -12.82 -0.13 6.66
CA THR A 7 -12.27 -0.85 5.51
C THR A 7 -10.79 -1.21 5.70
N ALA A 8 -9.96 -0.25 6.16
CA ALA A 8 -8.54 -0.48 6.41
C ALA A 8 -8.31 -1.50 7.54
N LEU A 9 -9.09 -1.41 8.62
CA LEU A 9 -9.03 -2.36 9.74
C LEU A 9 -9.40 -3.78 9.29
N LEU A 10 -10.52 -3.93 8.58
CA LEU A 10 -10.96 -5.23 8.05
C LEU A 10 -9.97 -5.78 7.03
N GLY A 11 -9.38 -4.91 6.20
CA GLY A 11 -8.34 -5.29 5.24
C GLY A 11 -7.07 -5.79 5.93
N ALA A 12 -6.66 -5.15 7.02
CA ALA A 12 -5.54 -5.59 7.83
C ALA A 12 -5.80 -6.97 8.48
N LEU A 13 -7.03 -7.22 8.94
CA LEU A 13 -7.44 -8.53 9.48
C LEU A 13 -7.38 -9.63 8.41
N LEU A 14 -7.88 -9.36 7.20
CA LEU A 14 -7.81 -10.32 6.09
C LEU A 14 -6.39 -10.57 5.60
N ASN A 15 -5.53 -9.55 5.62
CA ASN A 15 -4.12 -9.71 5.29
C ASN A 15 -3.42 -10.65 6.28
N GLY A 16 -3.78 -10.62 7.57
CA GLY A 16 -3.30 -11.59 8.56
C GLY A 16 -3.74 -13.04 8.28
N LEU A 17 -4.81 -13.24 7.52
CA LEU A 17 -5.28 -14.55 7.05
C LEU A 17 -4.70 -14.95 5.68
N HIS A 18 -3.66 -14.25 5.21
CA HIS A 18 -3.06 -14.43 3.88
C HIS A 18 -4.02 -14.23 2.69
N ARG A 19 -5.11 -13.46 2.89
CA ARG A 19 -6.15 -13.19 1.88
C ARG A 19 -6.01 -11.78 1.29
N PHE A 20 -4.86 -11.51 0.67
CA PHE A 20 -4.47 -10.20 0.16
C PHE A 20 -5.32 -9.69 -1.01
N ALA A 21 -5.84 -10.61 -1.84
CA ALA A 21 -6.59 -10.25 -3.05
C ALA A 21 -7.87 -9.48 -2.76
N ALA A 22 -8.57 -9.81 -1.66
CA ALA A 22 -9.79 -9.11 -1.25
C ALA A 22 -9.49 -7.65 -0.92
N ALA A 23 -8.50 -7.39 -0.04
CA ALA A 23 -8.11 -6.03 0.33
C ALA A 23 -7.51 -5.24 -0.86
N ALA A 24 -6.79 -5.91 -1.77
CA ALA A 24 -6.22 -5.28 -2.96
C ALA A 24 -7.26 -4.88 -4.02
N ALA A 25 -8.44 -5.52 -4.04
CA ALA A 25 -9.51 -5.22 -5.00
C ALA A 25 -10.33 -3.96 -4.62
N MET A 26 -10.22 -3.46 -3.39
CA MET A 26 -11.02 -2.32 -2.93
C MET A 26 -10.83 -1.03 -3.71
N PRO A 27 -9.60 -0.59 -4.03
CA PRO A 27 -9.41 0.61 -4.84
C PRO A 27 -10.06 0.49 -6.23
N VAL A 28 -10.06 -0.72 -6.81
CA VAL A 28 -10.74 -1.00 -8.09
C VAL A 28 -12.24 -0.81 -7.94
N LEU A 29 -12.84 -1.33 -6.86
CA LEU A 29 -14.26 -1.18 -6.58
C LEU A 29 -14.69 0.29 -6.44
N LEU A 30 -13.88 1.11 -5.77
CA LEU A 30 -14.14 2.56 -5.69
C LEU A 30 -14.14 3.21 -7.07
N ASN A 31 -13.16 2.88 -7.92
CA ASN A 31 -13.11 3.40 -9.29
C ASN A 31 -14.34 2.99 -10.11
N LEU A 32 -14.86 1.77 -9.93
CA LEU A 32 -16.10 1.33 -10.58
C LEU A 32 -17.32 2.16 -10.13
N VAL A 33 -17.41 2.47 -8.84
CA VAL A 33 -18.49 3.33 -8.30
C VAL A 33 -18.38 4.75 -8.88
N LEU A 34 -17.17 5.30 -8.99
CA LEU A 34 -16.94 6.62 -9.58
C LEU A 34 -17.28 6.64 -11.08
N LEU A 35 -16.93 5.58 -11.82
CA LEU A 35 -17.30 5.41 -13.24
C LEU A 35 -18.80 5.31 -13.43
N ALA A 36 -19.50 4.53 -12.59
CA ALA A 36 -20.96 4.45 -12.61
C ALA A 36 -21.58 5.82 -12.36
N ALA A 37 -21.10 6.56 -11.35
CA ALA A 37 -21.57 7.89 -11.05
C ALA A 37 -21.28 8.91 -12.17
N LEU A 38 -20.18 8.74 -12.90
CA LEU A 38 -19.87 9.57 -14.08
C LEU A 38 -20.84 9.27 -15.23
N ALA A 39 -21.15 8.00 -15.48
CA ALA A 39 -22.09 7.59 -16.53
C ALA A 39 -23.54 8.04 -16.24
N LEU A 40 -23.91 8.14 -14.95
CA LEU A 40 -25.23 8.54 -14.49
C LEU A 40 -25.35 10.06 -14.23
N ALA A 41 -24.24 10.80 -14.22
CA ALA A 41 -24.24 12.21 -13.89
C ALA A 41 -24.87 13.06 -15.01
N PRO A 42 -25.68 14.07 -14.67
CA PRO A 42 -26.14 15.08 -15.62
C PRO A 42 -24.95 15.84 -16.24
N SER A 43 -25.10 16.32 -17.48
CA SER A 43 -24.05 17.05 -18.22
C SER A 43 -23.69 18.42 -17.62
N GLU A 44 -24.46 18.90 -16.64
CA GLU A 44 -24.16 20.12 -15.92
C GLU A 44 -22.96 19.93 -14.99
N GLN A 45 -21.95 20.81 -15.11
CA GLN A 45 -20.69 20.69 -14.34
C GLN A 45 -20.92 20.66 -12.82
N THR A 46 -21.83 21.48 -12.31
CA THR A 46 -22.16 21.53 -10.88
C THR A 46 -22.80 20.22 -10.40
N ALA A 47 -23.66 19.63 -11.22
CA ALA A 47 -24.27 18.34 -10.93
C ALA A 47 -23.20 17.24 -10.96
N LEU A 48 -22.33 17.22 -11.96
CA LEU A 48 -21.24 16.25 -12.06
C LEU A 48 -20.36 16.23 -10.81
N VAL A 49 -19.93 17.39 -10.32
CA VAL A 49 -19.11 17.48 -9.09
C VAL A 49 -19.86 16.92 -7.88
N ARG A 50 -21.15 17.22 -7.73
CA ARG A 50 -21.98 16.70 -6.62
C ARG A 50 -22.14 15.18 -6.68
N TRP A 51 -22.36 14.64 -7.88
CA TRP A 51 -22.48 13.19 -8.09
C TRP A 51 -21.16 12.47 -7.79
N GLN A 52 -20.02 13.02 -8.23
CA GLN A 52 -18.70 12.47 -7.93
C GLN A 52 -18.38 12.52 -6.43
N ALA A 53 -18.71 13.62 -5.75
CA ALA A 53 -18.54 13.73 -4.30
C ALA A 53 -19.39 12.70 -3.53
N GLY A 54 -20.65 12.50 -3.93
CA GLY A 54 -21.54 11.49 -3.37
C GLY A 54 -21.05 10.06 -3.62
N ALA A 55 -20.57 9.79 -4.83
CA ALA A 55 -20.02 8.50 -5.23
C ALA A 55 -18.75 8.13 -4.45
N MET A 56 -17.91 9.10 -4.11
CA MET A 56 -16.74 8.88 -3.26
C MET A 56 -17.15 8.44 -1.84
N ALA A 57 -18.18 9.06 -1.27
CA ALA A 57 -18.72 8.66 0.03
C ALA A 57 -19.37 7.27 -0.03
N LEU A 58 -20.19 7.01 -1.04
CA LEU A 58 -20.85 5.73 -1.28
C LEU A 58 -19.83 4.61 -1.48
N GLY A 59 -18.79 4.85 -2.28
CA GLY A 59 -17.73 3.88 -2.55
C GLY A 59 -17.04 3.43 -1.27
N GLY A 60 -16.76 4.35 -0.34
CA GLY A 60 -16.22 4.00 0.98
C GLY A 60 -17.14 3.10 1.82
N VAL A 61 -18.46 3.31 1.75
CA VAL A 61 -19.45 2.46 2.41
C VAL A 61 -19.50 1.08 1.75
N VAL A 62 -19.54 1.03 0.42
CA VAL A 62 -19.57 -0.22 -0.36
C VAL A 62 -18.31 -1.05 -0.08
N GLN A 63 -17.13 -0.42 -0.04
CA GLN A 63 -15.88 -1.08 0.35
C GLN A 63 -15.98 -1.69 1.75
N ALA A 64 -16.45 -0.93 2.74
CA ALA A 64 -16.60 -1.40 4.11
C ALA A 64 -17.56 -2.61 4.20
N LEU A 65 -18.69 -2.56 3.49
CA LEU A 65 -19.67 -3.65 3.45
C LEU A 65 -19.11 -4.92 2.80
N VAL A 66 -18.40 -4.79 1.67
CA VAL A 66 -17.81 -5.94 0.97
C VAL A 66 -16.76 -6.64 1.84
N LEU A 67 -15.89 -5.89 2.52
CA LEU A 67 -14.96 -6.51 3.46
C LEU A 67 -15.65 -7.07 4.69
N ALA A 68 -16.66 -6.40 5.23
CA ALA A 68 -17.39 -6.89 6.39
C ALA A 68 -18.03 -8.24 6.08
N LEU A 69 -18.64 -8.38 4.90
CA LEU A 69 -19.17 -9.65 4.42
C LEU A 69 -18.06 -10.70 4.24
N ALA A 70 -16.94 -10.33 3.63
CA ALA A 70 -15.80 -11.24 3.47
C ALA A 70 -15.26 -11.72 4.83
N CYS A 71 -15.14 -10.83 5.82
CA CYS A 71 -14.76 -11.18 7.20
C CYS A 71 -15.75 -12.16 7.82
N HIS A 72 -17.05 -11.87 7.69
CA HIS A 72 -18.11 -12.69 8.26
C HIS A 72 -18.13 -14.10 7.65
N ARG A 73 -17.97 -14.23 6.32
CA ARG A 73 -17.88 -15.52 5.64
C ARG A 73 -16.67 -16.36 6.08
N HIS A 74 -15.63 -15.71 6.60
CA HIS A 74 -14.45 -16.39 7.14
C HIS A 74 -14.51 -16.59 8.67
N GLY A 75 -15.66 -16.34 9.30
CA GLY A 75 -15.86 -16.62 10.73
C GLY A 75 -15.06 -15.73 11.67
N LEU A 76 -14.55 -14.59 11.19
CA LEU A 76 -13.80 -13.65 12.02
C LEU A 76 -14.71 -13.05 13.10
N ARG A 77 -14.43 -13.38 14.37
CA ARG A 77 -15.05 -12.75 15.54
C ARG A 77 -14.12 -11.67 16.09
N LEU A 78 -14.59 -10.43 16.10
CA LEU A 78 -13.90 -9.31 16.74
C LEU A 78 -13.99 -9.49 18.26
N MET A 79 -13.01 -10.16 18.85
CA MET A 79 -12.87 -10.29 20.31
C MET A 79 -11.88 -9.25 20.84
N PRO A 80 -12.12 -8.66 22.02
CA PRO A 80 -11.16 -7.77 22.65
C PRO A 80 -9.81 -8.49 22.87
N PRO A 81 -8.67 -7.84 22.59
CA PRO A 81 -7.37 -8.48 22.67
C PRO A 81 -7.02 -8.81 24.12
N GLY A 82 -6.63 -10.07 24.38
CA GLY A 82 -6.06 -10.48 25.68
C GLY A 82 -4.67 -9.87 25.95
N ARG A 83 -4.03 -10.27 27.06
CA ARG A 83 -2.70 -9.77 27.49
C ARG A 83 -1.62 -9.84 26.40
N ALA A 84 -1.56 -10.95 25.66
CA ALA A 84 -0.62 -11.10 24.54
C ALA A 84 -0.94 -10.16 23.37
N GLY A 85 -2.22 -9.98 23.04
CA GLY A 85 -2.67 -9.04 22.00
C GLY A 85 -2.34 -7.58 22.36
N MET A 86 -2.47 -7.21 23.64
CA MET A 86 -2.07 -5.88 24.14
C MET A 86 -0.55 -5.64 24.08
N ALA A 87 0.27 -6.68 24.22
CA ALA A 87 1.72 -6.56 24.04
C ALA A 87 2.06 -6.33 22.55
N MET A 88 1.42 -7.07 21.65
CA MET A 88 1.58 -6.90 20.20
C MET A 88 1.10 -5.53 19.72
N LEU A 89 -0.05 -5.06 20.21
CA LEU A 89 -0.57 -3.72 19.88
C LEU A 89 0.41 -2.61 20.30
N ARG A 90 1.07 -2.76 21.46
CA ARG A 90 2.12 -1.81 21.89
C ARG A 90 3.36 -1.88 21.01
N ALA A 91 3.74 -3.06 20.54
CA ALA A 91 4.85 -3.20 19.58
C ALA A 91 4.54 -2.50 18.25
N VAL A 92 3.34 -2.72 17.70
CA VAL A 92 2.86 -2.04 16.49
C VAL A 92 2.77 -0.53 16.71
N GLY A 93 2.24 -0.09 17.85
CA GLY A 93 2.12 1.31 18.22
C GLY A 93 3.47 2.04 18.31
N ARG A 94 4.56 1.35 18.67
CA ARG A 94 5.91 1.92 18.66
C ARG A 94 6.52 2.04 17.27
N ALA A 95 6.08 1.21 16.32
CA ALA A 95 6.50 1.26 14.92
C ALA A 95 5.69 2.27 14.08
N LEU A 96 4.54 2.74 14.60
CA LEU A 96 3.67 3.70 13.92
C LEU A 96 4.31 5.09 13.68
N PRO A 97 5.02 5.72 14.65
CA PRO A 97 5.55 7.07 14.48
C PRO A 97 6.43 7.25 13.23
N PRO A 98 7.45 6.40 12.95
CA PRO A 98 8.26 6.57 11.74
C PRO A 98 7.46 6.33 10.46
N ALA A 99 6.48 5.42 10.48
CA ALA A 99 5.61 5.16 9.34
C ALA A 99 4.69 6.35 9.02
N VAL A 100 4.05 6.92 10.05
CA VAL A 100 3.17 8.10 9.91
C VAL A 100 3.96 9.33 9.48
N LEU A 101 5.16 9.54 10.05
CA LEU A 101 6.03 10.65 9.65
C LEU A 101 6.36 10.57 8.15
N SER A 102 6.72 9.39 7.66
CA SER A 102 7.04 9.17 6.25
C SER A 102 5.87 9.53 5.32
N ILE A 103 4.64 9.14 5.68
CA ILE A 103 3.42 9.48 4.92
C ILE A 103 3.14 10.99 5.01
N GLY A 104 3.34 11.58 6.20
CA GLY A 104 3.17 13.01 6.43
C GLY A 104 4.09 13.88 5.57
N LEU A 105 5.34 13.44 5.36
CA LEU A 105 6.28 14.14 4.47
C LEU A 105 5.76 14.21 3.03
N TYR A 106 5.19 13.13 2.50
CA TYR A 106 4.60 13.12 1.16
C TYR A 106 3.39 14.07 1.07
N GLN A 107 2.56 14.10 2.11
CA GLN A 107 1.43 15.03 2.18
C GLN A 107 1.90 16.50 2.20
N LEU A 108 2.99 16.79 2.90
CA LEU A 108 3.61 18.12 2.93
C LEU A 108 4.17 18.50 1.56
N LEU A 109 4.87 17.57 0.89
CA LEU A 109 5.38 17.79 -0.45
C LEU A 109 4.26 18.18 -1.43
N GLN A 110 3.14 17.45 -1.40
CA GLN A 110 2.03 17.74 -2.29
C GLN A 110 1.28 19.03 -1.92
N PHE A 111 1.20 19.35 -0.63
CA PHE A 111 0.65 20.63 -0.18
C PHE A 111 1.49 21.82 -0.67
N LEU A 112 2.81 21.75 -0.52
CA LEU A 112 3.73 22.76 -1.02
C LEU A 112 3.68 22.85 -2.55
N GLY A 113 3.66 21.71 -3.24
CA GLY A 113 3.48 21.64 -4.69
C GLY A 113 2.20 22.33 -5.15
N GLY A 114 1.08 22.09 -4.46
CA GLY A 114 -0.19 22.77 -4.71
C GLY A 114 -0.12 24.29 -4.49
N LEU A 115 0.56 24.76 -3.43
CA LEU A 115 0.74 26.19 -3.17
C LEU A 115 1.57 26.90 -4.25
N ILE A 116 2.61 26.24 -4.77
CA ILE A 116 3.43 26.78 -5.86
C ILE A 116 2.62 26.77 -7.16
N ALA A 117 1.96 25.65 -7.48
CA ALA A 117 1.15 25.52 -8.68
C ALA A 117 -0.01 26.53 -8.72
N ALA A 118 -0.69 26.80 -7.60
CA ALA A 118 -1.75 27.78 -7.52
C ALA A 118 -1.29 29.21 -7.88
N ARG A 119 -0.01 29.52 -7.69
CA ARG A 119 0.60 30.80 -8.06
C ARG A 119 1.14 30.85 -9.49
N ALA A 120 1.30 29.70 -10.15
CA ALA A 120 1.87 29.59 -11.49
C ALA A 120 0.89 29.92 -12.62
N GLY A 121 -0.42 29.91 -12.35
CA GLY A 121 -1.46 30.28 -13.31
C GLY A 121 -2.64 29.29 -13.35
N PRO A 122 -3.70 29.62 -14.11
CA PRO A 122 -4.87 28.76 -14.24
C PRO A 122 -4.50 27.40 -14.84
N GLY A 123 -5.03 26.32 -14.27
CA GLY A 123 -4.81 24.94 -14.73
C GLY A 123 -3.52 24.27 -14.21
N ALA A 124 -2.59 25.00 -13.59
CA ALA A 124 -1.35 24.43 -13.07
C ALA A 124 -1.58 23.38 -11.97
N VAL A 125 -2.58 23.59 -11.09
CA VAL A 125 -2.97 22.61 -10.06
C VAL A 125 -3.52 21.32 -10.71
N ALA A 126 -4.32 21.45 -11.77
CA ALA A 126 -4.82 20.30 -12.51
C ALA A 126 -3.69 19.55 -13.21
N ALA A 127 -2.75 20.26 -13.86
CA ALA A 127 -1.57 19.68 -14.49
C ALA A 127 -0.71 18.91 -13.47
N LEU A 128 -0.50 19.47 -12.28
CA LEU A 128 0.22 18.79 -11.19
C LEU A 128 -0.51 17.51 -10.74
N HIS A 129 -1.83 17.55 -10.60
CA HIS A 129 -2.62 16.36 -10.26
C HIS A 129 -2.54 15.27 -11.32
N PHE A 130 -2.58 15.62 -12.62
CA PHE A 130 -2.42 14.65 -13.70
C PHE A 130 -1.00 14.05 -13.74
N ALA A 131 0.03 14.87 -13.49
CA ALA A 131 1.41 14.40 -13.40
C ALA A 131 1.60 13.38 -12.26
N ASP A 132 1.01 13.66 -11.08
CA ASP A 132 1.08 12.76 -9.93
C ASP A 132 0.44 11.38 -10.22
N ARG A 133 -0.63 11.34 -11.03
CA ARG A 133 -1.22 10.07 -11.48
C ARG A 133 -0.26 9.27 -12.34
N PHE A 134 0.49 9.93 -13.21
CA PHE A 134 1.49 9.29 -14.06
C PHE A 134 2.62 8.67 -13.23
N VAL A 135 3.03 9.35 -12.15
CA VAL A 135 4.03 8.85 -11.19
C VAL A 135 3.46 7.69 -10.35
N GLN A 136 2.19 7.76 -9.96
CA GLN A 136 1.54 6.72 -9.14
C GLN A 136 1.35 5.39 -9.86
N LEU A 137 1.15 5.38 -11.18
CA LEU A 137 0.96 4.15 -11.96
C LEU A 137 2.13 3.14 -11.78
N PRO A 138 3.39 3.50 -12.09
CA PRO A 138 4.53 2.59 -11.90
C PRO A 138 4.81 2.32 -10.41
N LEU A 139 4.63 3.32 -9.54
CA LEU A 139 4.81 3.16 -8.09
C LEU A 139 3.82 2.16 -7.48
N GLY A 140 2.57 2.17 -7.93
CA GLY A 140 1.53 1.26 -7.47
C GLY A 140 1.81 -0.18 -7.91
N VAL A 141 2.11 -0.39 -9.20
CA VAL A 141 2.35 -1.72 -9.76
C VAL A 141 3.66 -2.32 -9.25
N LEU A 142 4.77 -1.59 -9.38
CA LEU A 142 6.10 -2.11 -9.05
C LEU A 142 6.47 -1.89 -7.59
N GLY A 143 6.22 -0.71 -7.05
CA GLY A 143 6.62 -0.37 -5.67
C GLY A 143 5.76 -1.05 -4.63
N ILE A 144 4.47 -0.71 -4.61
CA ILE A 144 3.54 -1.18 -3.57
C ILE A 144 3.18 -2.65 -3.79
N GLY A 145 2.89 -3.06 -5.03
CA GLY A 145 2.53 -4.43 -5.37
C GLY A 145 3.63 -5.44 -5.02
N VAL A 146 4.83 -5.26 -5.57
CA VAL A 146 5.97 -6.16 -5.32
C VAL A 146 6.45 -6.04 -3.88
N GLY A 147 6.54 -4.82 -3.34
CA GLY A 147 6.96 -4.59 -1.96
C GLY A 147 6.07 -5.29 -0.94
N ALA A 148 4.74 -5.22 -1.11
CA ALA A 148 3.80 -5.92 -0.24
C ALA A 148 3.97 -7.45 -0.34
N ALA A 149 4.05 -8.00 -1.55
CA ALA A 149 4.27 -9.44 -1.74
C ALA A 149 5.57 -9.92 -1.07
N LEU A 150 6.69 -9.21 -1.32
CA LEU A 150 7.99 -9.53 -0.74
C LEU A 150 7.97 -9.43 0.79
N THR A 151 7.38 -8.37 1.34
CA THR A 151 7.31 -8.18 2.79
C THR A 151 6.54 -9.31 3.47
N GLN A 152 5.44 -9.78 2.87
CA GLN A 152 4.68 -10.89 3.41
C GLN A 152 5.43 -12.23 3.28
N THR A 153 6.16 -12.46 2.18
CA THR A 153 7.01 -13.66 2.06
C THR A 153 8.13 -13.67 3.10
N LEU A 154 8.80 -12.52 3.31
CA LEU A 154 9.85 -12.39 4.31
C LEU A 154 9.32 -12.53 5.74
N ALA A 155 8.13 -12.00 6.03
CA ALA A 155 7.48 -12.16 7.32
C ALA A 155 7.13 -13.64 7.60
N ALA A 156 6.63 -14.36 6.59
CA ALA A 156 6.35 -15.79 6.70
C ALA A 156 7.62 -16.62 6.92
N GLU A 157 8.71 -16.33 6.18
CA GLU A 157 10.01 -17.00 6.38
C GLU A 157 10.62 -16.73 7.75
N ALA A 158 10.54 -15.47 8.23
CA ALA A 158 11.00 -15.09 9.55
C ALA A 158 10.20 -15.79 10.67
N ALA A 159 8.88 -15.94 10.50
CA ALA A 159 8.02 -16.65 11.45
C ALA A 159 8.26 -18.16 11.45
N ALA A 160 8.60 -18.76 10.29
CA ALA A 160 8.93 -20.18 10.16
C ALA A 160 10.31 -20.55 10.77
N GLY A 161 11.05 -19.58 11.31
CA GLY A 161 12.34 -19.82 11.96
C GLY A 161 13.42 -20.30 11.01
N VAL A 162 13.27 -20.06 9.69
CA VAL A 162 14.29 -20.39 8.71
C VAL A 162 15.57 -19.65 9.14
N PRO A 163 16.65 -20.35 9.52
CA PRO A 163 17.86 -19.67 9.94
C PRO A 163 18.34 -18.87 8.73
N THR A 164 18.30 -17.54 8.84
CA THR A 164 18.93 -16.64 7.88
C THR A 164 20.31 -17.19 7.64
N ARG A 165 20.54 -17.81 6.47
CA ARG A 165 21.83 -18.40 6.12
C ARG A 165 22.81 -17.25 6.13
N ARG A 166 23.48 -17.01 7.27
CA ARG A 166 24.65 -16.15 7.35
C ARG A 166 25.54 -16.67 6.23
N PRO A 167 25.85 -15.89 5.19
CA PRO A 167 26.71 -16.38 4.13
C PRO A 167 28.00 -16.80 4.79
N SER A 168 28.21 -18.12 4.86
CA SER A 168 29.38 -18.68 5.50
C SER A 168 30.57 -18.15 4.73
N ARG A 169 31.35 -17.24 5.34
CA ARG A 169 32.59 -16.65 4.78
C ARG A 169 33.58 -17.70 4.23
N ARG A 170 33.37 -18.99 4.50
CA ARG A 170 34.15 -20.12 3.98
C ARG A 170 33.89 -20.48 2.51
N ARG A 171 32.77 -20.05 1.89
CA ARG A 171 32.46 -20.43 0.48
C ARG A 171 32.98 -19.43 -0.55
N SER A 172 33.32 -18.19 -0.16
CA SER A 172 33.90 -17.19 -1.07
C SER A 172 35.37 -17.46 -1.43
N ARG A 173 36.09 -18.28 -0.66
CA ARG A 173 37.46 -18.71 -1.01
C ARG A 173 37.53 -19.80 -2.10
N ARG A 174 36.41 -20.44 -2.46
CA ARG A 174 36.37 -21.46 -3.52
C ARG A 174 35.91 -20.93 -4.88
N LEU A 175 35.37 -19.71 -4.92
CA LEU A 175 34.85 -19.07 -6.14
C LEU A 175 35.79 -17.99 -6.71
N TRP A 176 36.90 -17.70 -6.02
CA TRP A 176 37.95 -16.85 -6.56
C TRP A 176 39.08 -17.73 -7.11
N PRO A 177 39.19 -17.95 -8.44
CA PRO A 177 40.42 -18.45 -9.00
C PRO A 177 41.54 -17.45 -8.67
N SER A 178 42.60 -17.94 -8.05
CA SER A 178 43.74 -17.12 -7.63
C SER A 178 44.44 -16.56 -8.89
N PRO A 179 44.67 -15.25 -9.03
CA PRO A 179 45.31 -14.68 -10.22
C PRO A 179 46.86 -14.84 -10.23
N CYS A 180 47.40 -15.98 -9.78
CA CYS A 180 48.85 -16.10 -9.55
C CYS A 180 49.51 -17.39 -10.09
N ARG A 181 48.94 -18.05 -11.10
CA ARG A 181 49.62 -19.19 -11.77
C ARG A 181 49.63 -19.15 -13.31
N GLN A 182 49.42 -17.99 -13.93
CA GLN A 182 49.54 -17.82 -15.39
C GLN A 182 50.73 -16.96 -15.85
N ALA A 183 51.62 -16.52 -14.94
CA ALA A 183 52.80 -15.72 -15.27
C ALA A 183 54.10 -16.55 -15.41
N ARG A 184 54.05 -17.81 -15.90
CA ARG A 184 55.24 -18.65 -16.11
C ARG A 184 55.37 -19.28 -17.51
N HIS A 185 54.49 -18.95 -18.46
CA HIS A 185 54.51 -19.54 -19.81
C HIS A 185 54.85 -18.55 -20.95
N TRP A 186 55.12 -17.28 -20.66
CA TRP A 186 55.61 -16.36 -21.70
C TRP A 186 57.12 -16.21 -21.58
N ARG A 187 57.84 -17.20 -22.14
CA ARG A 187 59.21 -17.09 -22.65
C ARG A 187 59.15 -17.08 -24.16
#